data_AF-D4JXZ4-F1
#
_entry.id   AF-D4JXZ4-F1
#
_cell.length_a   1.000
_cell.length_b   1.000
_cell.length_c   1.000
_cell.angle_alpha   90.00
_cell.angle_beta   90.00
_cell.angle_gamma   90.00
#
_symmetry.space_group_name_H-M   'P 1'
#
loop_
_entity.id
_entity.type
_entity.pdbx_description
1 polymer ?
#
loop_
_entity_poly.entity_id
_entity_poly.type
_entity_poly.pdbx_seq_one_letter_code
_entity_poly.pdbx_strand_id
1 'polypeptide(L)' 'MLAISLRSAYNLCNSTTEFRVLRVGGSIRVPKDSFDAWLYRAA' A
#
# COMPACT_ATOMS: atom_id res chain seq x y z
N MET A 1 -1.63 -0.11 10.97
CA MET A 1 -0.21 -0.16 10.56
C MET A 1 0.18 -1.63 10.41
N LEU A 2 0.84 -2.05 9.33
CA LEU A 2 1.02 -3.47 8.98
C LEU A 2 2.17 -4.21 9.72
N ALA A 3 2.95 -3.53 10.56
CA ALA A 3 4.11 -4.11 11.25
C ALA A 3 5.10 -4.88 10.34
N ILE A 4 5.25 -4.44 9.09
CA ILE A 4 6.16 -5.04 8.10
C ILE A 4 7.43 -4.21 7.91
N SER A 5 8.48 -4.84 7.39
CA SER A 5 9.72 -4.16 7.01
C SER A 5 9.48 -3.13 5.89
N LEU A 6 10.36 -2.13 5.79
CA LEU A 6 10.32 -1.16 4.68
C LEU A 6 10.42 -1.85 3.32
N ARG A 7 11.31 -2.85 3.16
CA ARG A 7 11.45 -3.61 1.91
C ARG A 7 10.15 -4.35 1.55
N SER A 8 9.51 -4.97 2.54
CA SER A 8 8.21 -5.63 2.35
C SER A 8 7.13 -4.63 1.94
N ALA A 9 7.13 -3.42 2.52
CA ALA A 9 6.20 -2.37 2.13
C ALA A 9 6.39 -1.91 0.67
N TYR A 10 7.64 -1.76 0.22
CA TYR A 10 7.94 -1.46 -1.19
C TYR A 10 7.50 -2.60 -2.12
N ASN A 11 7.80 -3.85 -1.77
CA ASN A 11 7.38 -5.01 -2.57
C ASN A 11 5.85 -5.07 -2.68
N LEU A 12 5.15 -4.92 -1.56
CA LEU A 12 3.68 -4.87 -1.53
C LEU A 12 3.13 -3.78 -2.45
N CYS A 13 3.64 -2.55 -2.34
CA CYS A 13 3.20 -1.44 -3.19
C CYS A 13 3.59 -1.60 -4.67
N ASN A 14 4.58 -2.45 -4.99
CA ASN A 14 5.03 -2.69 -6.36
C ASN A 14 4.23 -3.77 -7.07
N SER A 15 3.65 -4.74 -6.36
CA SER A 15 2.91 -5.85 -6.96
C SER A 15 1.40 -5.80 -6.72
N THR A 16 0.92 -5.03 -5.75
CA THR A 16 -0.51 -5.02 -5.40
C THR A 16 -1.36 -4.33 -6.47
N THR A 17 -2.54 -4.90 -6.70
CA THR A 17 -3.66 -4.27 -7.42
C THR A 17 -4.87 -4.08 -6.50
N GLU A 18 -4.75 -4.45 -5.21
CA GLU A 18 -5.86 -4.50 -4.27
C GLU A 18 -6.19 -3.14 -3.64
N PHE A 19 -5.22 -2.23 -3.61
CA PHE A 19 -5.41 -0.84 -3.23
C PHE A 19 -4.63 0.08 -4.15
N ARG A 20 -5.05 1.34 -4.19
CA ARG A 20 -4.47 2.34 -5.07
C ARG A 20 -3.05 2.69 -4.61
N VAL A 21 -2.13 2.71 -5.56
CA VAL A 21 -0.76 3.17 -5.38
C VAL A 21 -0.49 4.30 -6.36
N LEU A 22 0.03 5.42 -5.87
CA LEU A 22 0.41 6.58 -6.66
C LEU A 22 1.93 6.73 -6.62
N ARG A 23 2.53 6.95 -7.79
CA ARG A 23 3.98 7.16 -7.93
C ARG A 23 4.21 8.59 -8.37
N VAL A 24 4.95 9.35 -7.57
CA VAL A 24 5.27 10.75 -7.85
C VAL A 24 6.77 10.91 -7.70
N GLY A 25 7.46 11.00 -8.84
CA GLY A 25 8.92 10.93 -8.88
C GLY A 25 9.43 9.62 -8.27
N GLY A 26 10.36 9.72 -7.32
CA GLY A 26 10.91 8.57 -6.58
C GLY A 26 10.10 8.15 -5.34
N SER A 27 8.95 8.77 -5.07
CA SER A 27 8.13 8.48 -3.89
C SER A 27 6.88 7.68 -4.22
N ILE A 28 6.51 6.78 -3.31
CA ILE A 28 5.24 6.04 -3.33
C ILE A 28 4.28 6.72 -2.35
N ARG A 29 3.06 6.98 -2.80
CA ARG A 29 1.94 7.48 -1.99
C ARG A 29 0.80 6.46 -2.05
N VAL A 30 0.22 6.16 -0.91
CA VAL A 30 -0.94 5.26 -0.79
C VAL A 30 -2.11 6.08 -0.25
N PRO A 31 -3.21 6.24 -0.99
CA PRO A 31 -4.41 6.90 -0.48
C PRO A 31 -4.97 6.11 0.70
N LYS A 32 -5.19 6.80 1.83
CA LYS A 32 -5.66 6.20 3.08
C LYS A 32 -6.95 5.40 2.88
N ASP A 33 -7.96 5.98 2.24
CA ASP A 33 -9.27 5.34 2.08
C ASP A 33 -9.19 4.03 1.30
N SER A 34 -8.41 4.00 0.21
CA SER A 34 -8.24 2.78 -0.59
C SER A 34 -7.48 1.70 0.18
N PHE A 35 -6.51 2.09 1.01
CA PHE A 35 -5.76 1.17 1.84
C PHE A 35 -6.58 0.64 3.01
N ASP A 36 -7.35 1.49 3.69
CA ASP A 36 -8.25 1.10 4.77
C ASP A 36 -9.34 0.15 4.23
N ALA A 37 -9.90 0.43 3.04
CA ALA A 37 -10.86 -0.45 2.39
C ALA A 37 -10.28 -1.85 2.13
N TRP A 38 -9.02 -1.95 1.72
CA TRP A 38 -8.32 -3.23 1.59
C TRP A 38 -8.05 -3.89 2.96
N LEU A 39 -7.50 -3.12 3.91
CA LEU A 39 -7.08 -3.61 5.22
C LEU A 39 -8.25 -4.18 6.04
N TYR A 40 -9.40 -3.50 6.03
CA TYR A 40 -10.58 -3.88 6.79
C TYR A 40 -11.57 -4.76 6.00
N ARG A 41 -11.40 -4.92 4.68
CA ARG A 41 -12.07 -5.98 3.92
C ARG A 41 -11.42 -7.35 4.13
N ALA A 42 -10.10 -7.36 4.37
CA ALA A 42 -9.33 -8.58 4.59
C ALA A 42 -9.44 -9.13 6.03
N ALA A 43 -10.19 -8.46 6.92
CA ALA A 43 -10.49 -8.86 8.29
C ALA A 43 -11.94 -9.32 8.42
#